data_AF-A0A561Q0T6-F1
#
_entry.id   AF-A0A561Q0T6-F1
#
_cell.length_a   1.000
_cell.length_b   1.000
_cell.length_c   1.000
_cell.angle_alpha   90.00
_cell.angle_beta   90.00
_cell.angle_gamma   90.00
#
_symmetry.space_group_name_H-M   'P 1'
#
loop_
_entity.id
_entity.type
_entity.pdbx_description
1 polymer ?
#
loop_
_entity_poly.entity_id
_entity_poly.type
_entity_poly.pdbx_seq_one_letter_code
_entity_poly.pdbx_strand_id
1 'polypeptide(L)' 'MSERPIYTTEQLNRLATAWRLVCFQRNVKRDSKQAEMFATILVTEFSGDESEQAMVKRFTH' A
#
# COMPACT_ATOMS: atom_id res chain seq x y z
N MET A 1 -12.08 -20.00 1.59
CA MET A 1 -10.89 -19.47 2.28
C MET A 1 -10.09 -18.76 1.22
N SER A 2 -9.96 -17.43 1.28
CA SER A 2 -9.21 -16.68 0.27
C SER A 2 -7.74 -17.10 0.31
N GLU A 3 -7.21 -17.56 -0.82
CA GLU A 3 -5.78 -17.84 -0.97
C GLU A 3 -5.02 -16.57 -0.60
N ARG A 4 -4.10 -16.66 0.37
CA ARG A 4 -3.27 -15.51 0.72
C ARG A 4 -2.40 -15.20 -0.50
N PRO A 5 -2.44 -13.96 -1.03
CA PRO A 5 -1.59 -13.60 -2.16
C PRO A 5 -0.12 -13.83 -1.77
N ILE A 6 0.56 -14.68 -2.53
CA ILE A 6 1.99 -14.89 -2.40
C ILE A 6 2.66 -13.75 -3.14
N TYR A 7 3.11 -12.74 -2.41
CA TYR A 7 3.84 -11.63 -3.00
C TYR A 7 5.29 -12.02 -3.27
N THR A 8 5.78 -11.64 -4.45
CA THR A 8 7.22 -11.59 -4.72
C THR A 8 7.86 -10.44 -3.92
N THR A 9 9.17 -10.53 -3.71
CA THR A 9 9.94 -9.44 -3.07
C THR A 9 9.75 -8.11 -3.78
N GLU A 10 9.62 -8.12 -5.10
CA GLU A 10 9.40 -6.90 -5.90
C GLU A 10 8.02 -6.30 -5.65
N GLN A 11 6.96 -7.11 -5.63
CA GLN A 11 5.61 -6.66 -5.30
C GLN A 11 5.53 -6.08 -3.89
N LEU A 12 6.17 -6.72 -2.90
CA LEU A 12 6.25 -6.18 -1.53
C LEU A 12 6.97 -4.84 -1.48
N ASN A 13 8.07 -4.69 -2.22
CA ASN A 13 8.81 -3.42 -2.28
C ASN A 13 7.96 -2.30 -2.91
N ARG A 14 7.20 -2.60 -3.96
CA ARG A 14 6.29 -1.64 -4.60
C ARG A 14 5.16 -1.23 -3.64
N LEU A 15 4.52 -2.20 -2.98
CA LEU A 15 3.48 -1.93 -1.97
C LEU A 15 4.01 -1.10 -0.79
N ALA A 16 5.19 -1.43 -0.28
CA ALA A 16 5.83 -0.68 0.80
C ALA A 16 6.18 0.75 0.37
N THR A 17 6.61 0.94 -0.87
CA THR A 17 6.93 2.26 -1.44
C THR A 17 5.65 3.09 -1.61
N ALA A 18 4.59 2.50 -2.17
CA ALA A 18 3.28 3.14 -2.27
C ALA A 18 2.76 3.56 -0.90
N TRP A 19 2.84 2.69 0.11
CA TRP A 19 2.44 3.01 1.49
C TRP A 19 3.19 4.22 2.06
N ARG A 20 4.52 4.28 1.88
CA ARG A 20 5.34 5.42 2.35
C ARG A 20 4.92 6.73 1.67
N LEU A 21 4.62 6.68 0.38
CA LEU A 21 4.17 7.83 -0.39
C LEU A 21 2.79 8.31 0.05
N VAL A 22 1.84 7.41 0.25
CA VAL A 22 0.50 7.75 0.77
C VAL A 22 0.59 8.42 2.15
N CYS A 23 1.38 7.85 3.07
CA CYS A 23 1.58 8.44 4.40
C CYS A 23 2.20 9.84 4.31
N PHE A 24 3.18 10.03 3.42
CA PHE A 24 3.81 11.32 3.19
C PHE A 24 2.82 12.36 2.63
N GLN A 25 2.07 12.01 1.59
CA GLN A 25 1.11 12.91 0.94
C GLN A 25 -0.04 13.32 1.88
N ARG A 26 -0.51 12.40 2.73
CA ARG A 26 -1.58 12.65 3.70
C ARG A 26 -1.06 13.26 5.01
N ASN A 27 0.24 13.51 5.14
CA ASN A 27 0.90 13.99 6.37
C ASN A 27 0.58 13.11 7.60
N VAL A 28 0.55 11.80 7.40
CA VAL A 28 0.22 10.79 8.42
C VAL A 28 1.50 10.18 8.95
N LYS A 29 1.64 10.12 10.29
CA LYS A 29 2.76 9.43 10.92
C LYS A 29 2.67 7.93 10.67
N ARG A 30 3.80 7.31 10.31
CA ARG A 30 3.89 5.90 9.89
C ARG A 30 3.54 4.89 10.99
N ASP A 31 3.62 5.29 12.25
CA ASP A 31 3.27 4.52 13.45
C ASP A 31 1.82 4.73 13.90
N SER A 32 1.04 5.53 13.17
CA SER A 32 -0.35 5.78 13.51
C SER A 32 -1.27 4.65 13.01
N LYS A 33 -2.40 4.45 13.71
CA LYS A 33 -3.47 3.55 13.26
C LYS A 33 -3.95 3.84 11.83
N GLN A 34 -3.89 5.11 11.41
CA GLN A 34 -4.27 5.51 10.06
C GLN A 34 -3.27 4.98 9.01
N ALA A 35 -1.98 4.94 9.34
CA ALA A 35 -0.96 4.33 8.47
C ALA A 35 -1.12 2.80 8.39
N GLU A 36 -1.46 2.13 9.49
CA GLU A 36 -1.78 0.69 9.50
C GLU A 36 -2.98 0.37 8.60
N MET A 37 -4.00 1.24 8.62
CA MET A 37 -5.17 1.11 7.75
C MET A 37 -4.77 1.22 6.26
N PHE A 38 -3.91 2.17 5.90
CA PHE A 38 -3.41 2.27 4.52
C PHE A 38 -2.59 1.04 4.10
N ALA A 39 -1.75 0.50 5.00
CA ALA A 39 -1.00 -0.71 4.71
C ALA A 39 -1.95 -1.91 4.48
N THR A 40 -2.99 -2.03 5.31
CA THR A 40 -4.01 -3.07 5.18
C THR A 40 -4.72 -2.98 3.83
N ILE A 41 -5.22 -1.80 3.46
CA ILE A 41 -5.88 -1.57 2.17
C ILE A 41 -4.93 -1.93 1.01
N LEU A 42 -3.67 -1.53 1.08
CA LEU A 42 -2.68 -1.85 0.04
C LEU A 42 -2.49 -3.36 -0.15
N VAL A 43 -2.40 -4.13 0.93
CA VAL A 43 -2.22 -5.59 0.82
C VAL A 43 -3.53 -6.37 0.61
N THR A 44 -4.69 -5.77 0.82
CA THR A 44 -5.97 -6.44 0.57
C THR A 44 -6.55 -6.13 -0.81
N GLU A 45 -6.33 -4.92 -1.31
CA GLU A 45 -6.96 -4.43 -2.54
C GLU A 45 -6.01 -4.41 -3.75
N PHE A 46 -4.70 -4.59 -3.54
CA PHE A 46 -3.70 -4.51 -4.61
C PHE A 46 -2.85 -5.78 -4.66
N SER A 47 -2.55 -6.23 -5.88
CA SER A 47 -1.66 -7.37 -6.13
C SER A 47 -0.17 -6.99 -6.07
N GLY A 48 0.14 -5.69 -6.14
CA GLY A 48 1.51 -5.18 -6.25
C GLY A 48 2.08 -5.22 -7.68
N ASP A 49 1.29 -5.65 -8.67
CA ASP A 49 1.68 -5.63 -10.09
C ASP A 49 1.52 -4.24 -10.71
N GLU A 50 0.62 -3.44 -10.16
CA GLU A 50 0.41 -2.04 -10.53
C GLU A 50 1.63 -1.19 -10.16
N SER A 51 1.84 -0.08 -10.88
CA SER A 51 2.89 0.87 -10.54
C SER A 51 2.58 1.59 -9.23
N GLU A 52 3.62 2.00 -8.49
CA GLU A 52 3.43 2.67 -7.19
C GLU A 52 2.57 3.92 -7.31
N GLN A 53 2.74 4.68 -8.41
CA GLN A 53 1.93 5.87 -8.68
C GLN A 53 0.45 5.56 -8.91
N ALA A 54 0.12 4.45 -9.57
CA ALA A 54 -1.27 4.03 -9.78
C ALA A 54 -1.93 3.67 -8.46
N MET A 55 -1.21 2.96 -7.59
CA MET A 55 -1.66 2.62 -6.25
C MET A 55 -1.90 3.87 -5.40
N VAL A 56 -0.93 4.78 -5.36
CA VAL A 56 -1.02 6.04 -4.60
C VAL A 56 -2.19 6.91 -5.06
N LYS A 57 -2.45 7.00 -6.36
CA LYS A 57 -3.56 7.81 -6.90
C LYS A 57 -4.93 7.39 -6.37
N ARG A 58 -5.15 6.10 -6.10
CA ARG A 58 -6.42 5.62 -5.51
C ARG A 58 -6.63 6.12 -4.08
N PHE A 59 -5.55 6.41 -3.36
CA PHE A 59 -5.60 6.96 -2.00
C PHE A 59 -5.67 8.48 -1.95
N THR A 60 -5.68 9.20 -3.09
CA THR A 60 -5.79 10.67 -3.15
C THR A 60 -7.19 11.20 -3.43
N HIS A 61 -8.16 10.33 -3.69
CA HIS A 61 -9.58 10.70 -3.78
C HIS A 61 -10.24 10.79 -2.39
#